data_AF-B8GMC8-F1
#
_entry.id   AF-B8GMC8-F1
#
_cell.length_a   1.000
_cell.length_b   1.000
_cell.length_c   1.000
_cell.angle_alpha   90.00
_cell.angle_beta   90.00
_cell.angle_gamma   90.00
#
_symmetry.space_group_name_H-M   'P 1'
#
loop_
_entity.id
_entity.type
_entity.pdbx_description
1 polymer ?
#
loop_
_entity_poly.entity_id
_entity_poly.type
_entity_poly.pdbx_seq_one_letter_code
_entity_poly.pdbx_strand_id
1 'polypeptide(L)'
;MVPAVVKDTMMRILRVMSLCLAALWLAACASTPEPIRAAPPGAPQPDEVRADPARFQGSQVRWGGVIAGVNNLADHTLVEVVSRPLTSGGRPRESDVTQGRFLARVPGFLDPAVYVAGREITVSGRVAGLESRPVGDYPYPYVRVDVDVHQLWAVREPVRDPYYSPWWYDPWYPYHPIYGPWRRY
;
A
#
# COMPACT_ATOMS: atom_id res chain seq x y z
N MET A 1 26.26 -43.86 -37.31
CA MET A 1 24.94 -44.27 -36.78
C MET A 1 24.89 -43.85 -35.32
N VAL A 2 24.45 -42.62 -35.03
CA VAL A 2 24.35 -42.15 -33.63
C VAL A 2 23.17 -42.88 -32.98
N PRO A 3 23.35 -43.60 -31.87
CA PRO A 3 22.30 -44.47 -31.33
C PRO A 3 21.12 -43.65 -30.84
N ALA A 4 19.90 -44.09 -31.17
CA ALA A 4 18.63 -43.42 -30.89
C ALA A 4 18.47 -42.98 -29.41
N VAL A 5 19.13 -43.69 -28.49
CA VAL A 5 19.19 -43.40 -27.05
C VAL A 5 19.71 -41.98 -26.75
N VAL A 6 20.65 -41.45 -27.54
CA VAL A 6 21.21 -40.10 -27.30
C VAL A 6 20.21 -39.01 -27.67
N LYS A 7 19.40 -39.22 -28.72
CA LYS A 7 18.36 -38.28 -29.16
C LYS A 7 17.22 -38.18 -28.15
N ASP A 8 16.80 -39.30 -27.57
CA ASP A 8 15.73 -39.33 -26.59
C ASP A 8 16.14 -38.69 -25.26
N THR A 9 17.37 -38.93 -24.80
CA THR A 9 17.92 -38.25 -23.61
C THR A 9 18.07 -36.75 -23.84
N MET A 10 18.58 -36.33 -25.00
CA MET A 10 18.71 -34.91 -25.36
C MET A 10 17.36 -34.19 -25.42
N MET A 11 16.33 -34.85 -25.96
CA MET A 11 14.99 -34.29 -26.09
C MET A 11 14.23 -34.24 -24.75
N ARG A 12 14.52 -35.15 -23.82
CA ARG A 12 14.05 -35.07 -22.42
C ARG A 12 14.72 -33.93 -21.66
N ILE A 13 16.04 -33.74 -21.83
CA ILE A 13 16.77 -32.62 -21.21
C ILE A 13 16.27 -31.27 -21.74
N LEU A 14 16.05 -31.13 -23.06
CA LEU A 14 15.49 -29.90 -23.64
C LEU A 14 14.10 -29.60 -23.08
N ARG A 15 13.22 -30.59 -22.96
CA ARG A 15 11.87 -30.41 -22.39
C ARG A 15 11.90 -30.00 -20.93
N VAL A 16 12.77 -30.60 -20.12
CA VAL A 16 12.94 -30.21 -18.71
C VAL A 16 13.52 -28.79 -18.61
N MET A 17 14.50 -28.43 -19.44
CA MET A 17 15.03 -27.06 -19.51
C MET A 17 13.95 -26.04 -19.91
N SER A 18 13.12 -26.36 -20.90
CA SER A 18 11.99 -25.50 -21.29
C SER A 18 10.94 -25.37 -20.19
N LEU A 19 10.67 -26.44 -19.43
CA LEU A 19 9.74 -26.40 -18.30
C LEU A 19 10.27 -25.57 -17.13
N CYS A 20 11.56 -25.71 -16.80
CA CYS A 20 12.23 -24.89 -15.79
C CYS A 20 12.30 -23.43 -16.22
N LEU A 21 12.58 -23.16 -17.51
CA LEU A 21 12.55 -21.81 -18.04
C LEU A 21 11.15 -21.23 -17.95
N ALA A 22 10.10 -21.92 -18.41
CA ALA A 22 8.72 -21.47 -18.27
C ALA A 22 8.31 -21.19 -16.81
N ALA A 23 8.76 -22.02 -15.86
CA ALA A 23 8.54 -21.81 -14.43
C ALA A 23 9.24 -20.54 -13.89
N LEU A 24 10.45 -20.21 -14.37
CA LEU A 24 11.13 -18.96 -14.04
C LEU A 24 10.40 -17.73 -14.57
N TRP A 25 9.75 -17.82 -15.74
CA TRP A 25 9.01 -16.70 -16.32
C TRP A 25 7.70 -16.38 -15.58
N LEU A 26 7.13 -17.34 -14.83
CA LEU A 26 5.93 -17.14 -14.00
C LEU A 26 6.21 -16.37 -12.69
N ALA A 27 7.47 -16.19 -12.30
CA ALA A 27 7.84 -15.43 -11.09
C ALA A 27 7.92 -13.90 -11.32
N ALA A 28 7.75 -13.42 -12.56
CA ALA A 28 7.78 -12.01 -12.92
C ALA A 28 6.44 -11.29 -12.66
N CYS A 29 5.89 -11.42 -11.46
CA CYS A 29 4.73 -10.62 -11.04
C CYS A 29 5.23 -9.42 -10.25
N ALA A 30 4.70 -8.23 -10.57
CA ALA A 30 4.92 -6.96 -9.88
C ALA A 30 4.98 -7.14 -8.34
N SER A 31 6.19 -7.29 -7.82
CA SER A 31 6.37 -7.74 -6.44
C SER A 31 6.46 -6.53 -5.53
N THR A 32 5.44 -6.29 -4.72
CA THR A 32 5.51 -5.34 -3.60
C THR A 32 6.74 -5.64 -2.75
N PRO A 33 7.55 -4.65 -2.31
CA PRO A 33 8.76 -4.91 -1.54
C PRO A 33 8.49 -5.74 -0.28
N GLU A 34 9.43 -6.61 0.09
CA GLU A 34 9.30 -7.48 1.27
C GLU A 34 8.97 -6.73 2.58
N PRO A 35 9.60 -5.57 2.89
CA PRO A 35 9.28 -4.80 4.10
C PRO A 35 7.85 -4.24 4.12
N ILE A 36 7.21 -4.14 2.95
CA ILE A 36 5.83 -3.71 2.81
C ILE A 36 4.87 -4.90 2.90
N ARG A 37 5.30 -6.12 2.54
CA ARG A 37 4.45 -7.32 2.61
C ARG A 37 4.30 -7.86 4.03
N ALA A 38 5.36 -7.87 4.82
CA ALA A 38 5.34 -8.37 6.19
C ALA A 38 5.47 -7.23 7.20
N ALA A 39 4.57 -7.17 8.19
CA ALA A 39 4.73 -6.23 9.29
C ALA A 39 5.81 -6.74 10.25
N PRO A 40 6.67 -5.86 10.80
CA PRO A 40 7.55 -6.26 11.90
C PRO A 40 6.70 -6.77 13.09
N PRO A 41 7.09 -7.88 13.74
CA PRO A 41 6.34 -8.41 14.88
C PRO A 41 6.35 -7.39 16.02
N GLY A 42 5.18 -7.08 16.57
CA GLY A 42 5.04 -6.11 17.65
C GLY A 42 5.30 -4.65 17.24
N ALA A 43 5.22 -4.31 15.95
CA ALA A 43 5.37 -2.93 15.49
C ALA A 43 4.32 -2.02 16.14
N PRO A 44 4.72 -0.93 16.83
CA PRO A 44 3.78 -0.03 17.47
C PRO A 44 2.98 0.77 16.43
N GLN A 45 1.80 1.25 16.82
CA GLN A 45 0.96 2.15 16.05
C GLN A 45 1.34 3.62 16.28
N PRO A 46 1.00 4.55 15.35
CA PRO A 46 1.36 5.96 15.48
C PRO A 46 0.88 6.64 16.77
N ASP A 47 -0.29 6.27 17.29
CA ASP A 47 -0.83 6.79 18.56
C ASP A 47 -0.08 6.25 19.77
N GLU A 48 0.29 4.97 19.78
CA GLU A 48 1.12 4.37 20.83
C GLU A 48 2.49 5.05 20.92
N VAL A 49 3.13 5.30 19.76
CA VAL A 49 4.40 6.03 19.71
C VAL A 49 4.25 7.48 20.16
N ARG A 50 3.13 8.13 19.83
CA ARG A 50 2.87 9.51 20.28
C ARG A 50 2.71 9.60 21.80
N ALA A 51 2.12 8.58 22.43
CA ALA A 51 1.92 8.53 23.87
C ALA A 51 3.24 8.33 24.65
N ASP A 52 4.19 7.55 24.10
CA ASP A 52 5.50 7.29 24.72
C ASP A 52 6.63 7.22 23.67
N PRO A 53 7.07 8.37 23.13
CA PRO A 53 8.02 8.39 22.01
C PRO A 53 9.41 7.87 22.40
N ALA A 54 9.82 8.04 23.66
CA ALA A 54 11.11 7.60 24.14
C ALA A 54 11.22 6.07 24.13
N ARG A 55 10.14 5.37 24.51
CA ARG A 55 10.09 3.90 24.49
C ARG A 55 10.21 3.31 23.08
N PHE A 56 9.64 3.97 22.08
CA PHE A 56 9.53 3.42 20.73
C PHE A 56 10.54 4.01 19.75
N GLN A 57 11.43 4.90 20.18
CA GLN A 57 12.46 5.47 19.31
C GLN A 57 13.34 4.36 18.67
N GLY A 58 13.60 4.46 17.38
CA GLY A 58 14.35 3.47 16.59
C GLY A 58 13.59 2.18 16.25
N SER A 59 12.37 2.00 16.76
CA SER A 59 11.54 0.83 16.48
C SER A 59 11.23 0.74 15.00
N GLN A 60 11.30 -0.47 14.45
CA GLN A 60 10.93 -0.72 13.07
C GLN A 60 9.41 -0.80 12.94
N VAL A 61 8.88 -0.09 11.94
CA VAL A 61 7.45 0.06 11.72
C VAL A 61 7.09 -0.20 10.26
N ARG A 62 5.82 -0.56 10.05
CA ARG A 62 5.18 -0.60 8.74
C ARG A 62 3.83 0.10 8.86
N TRP A 63 3.77 1.35 8.42
CA TRP A 63 2.58 2.18 8.50
C TRP A 63 2.12 2.58 7.12
N GLY A 64 0.85 2.93 6.99
CA GLY A 64 0.36 3.48 5.75
C GLY A 64 -0.98 4.16 5.96
N GLY A 65 -1.49 4.70 4.88
CA GLY A 65 -2.71 5.48 4.91
C GLY A 65 -2.84 6.35 3.68
N VAL A 66 -3.48 7.49 3.86
CA VAL A 66 -3.78 8.43 2.78
C VAL A 66 -2.89 9.66 2.90
N ILE A 67 -2.27 10.06 1.80
CA ILE A 67 -1.44 11.27 1.73
C ILE A 67 -2.33 12.49 1.98
N ALA A 68 -1.96 13.29 2.96
CA ALA A 68 -2.56 14.60 3.23
C ALA A 68 -1.78 15.75 2.60
N GLY A 69 -0.46 15.59 2.45
CA GLY A 69 0.41 16.62 1.90
C GLY A 69 1.82 16.10 1.65
N VAL A 70 2.54 16.80 0.77
CA VAL A 70 3.93 16.52 0.44
C VAL A 70 4.70 17.83 0.48
N ASN A 71 5.84 17.84 1.16
CA ASN A 71 6.74 18.97 1.26
C ASN A 71 8.17 18.53 0.92
N ASN A 72 8.70 18.97 -0.23
CA ASN A 72 10.07 18.71 -0.61
C ASN A 72 11.01 19.71 0.08
N LEU A 73 12.00 19.19 0.78
CA LEU A 73 13.11 19.94 1.38
C LEU A 73 14.39 19.70 0.58
N ALA A 74 15.50 20.31 1.00
CA ALA A 74 16.75 20.30 0.25
C ALA A 74 17.32 18.88 0.00
N ASP A 75 17.21 17.98 0.99
CA ASP A 75 17.81 16.64 1.00
C ASP A 75 16.79 15.50 1.10
N HIS A 76 15.53 15.82 1.42
CA HIS A 76 14.49 14.83 1.67
C HIS A 76 13.09 15.38 1.39
N THR A 77 12.12 14.48 1.33
CA THR A 77 10.71 14.81 1.21
C THR A 77 9.97 14.37 2.45
N LEU A 78 9.14 15.26 3.01
CA LEU A 78 8.22 14.95 4.09
C LEU A 78 6.84 14.68 3.49
N VAL A 79 6.32 13.48 3.73
CA VAL A 79 4.96 13.10 3.36
C VAL A 79 4.12 13.06 4.62
N GLU A 80 3.08 13.89 4.68
CA GLU A 80 2.06 13.83 5.71
C GLU A 80 1.06 12.74 5.37
N VAL A 81 0.85 11.79 6.28
CA VAL A 81 -0.03 10.65 6.07
C VAL A 81 -1.04 10.55 7.20
N VAL A 82 -2.33 10.46 6.85
CA VAL A 82 -3.39 10.06 7.77
C VAL A 82 -3.39 8.55 7.86
N SER A 83 -3.06 7.99 9.02
CA SER A 83 -2.87 6.54 9.14
C SER A 83 -4.18 5.79 8.92
N ARG A 84 -4.06 4.60 8.30
CA ARG A 84 -5.15 3.63 8.13
C ARG A 84 -4.64 2.24 8.48
N PRO A 85 -5.51 1.35 9.01
CA PRO A 85 -5.17 -0.06 9.13
C PRO A 85 -4.76 -0.64 7.77
N LEU A 86 -3.73 -1.50 7.77
CA LEU A 86 -3.25 -2.15 6.56
C LEU A 86 -3.93 -3.50 6.34
N THR A 87 -4.10 -3.87 5.08
CA THR A 87 -4.37 -5.26 4.65
C THR A 87 -3.13 -6.15 4.88
N SER A 88 -3.30 -7.47 4.74
CA SER A 88 -2.16 -8.40 4.82
C SER A 88 -1.07 -8.06 3.81
N GLY A 89 -1.44 -7.65 2.59
CA GLY A 89 -0.53 -7.20 1.53
C GLY A 89 0.06 -5.81 1.73
N GLY A 90 -0.21 -5.15 2.86
CA GLY A 90 0.35 -3.84 3.20
C GLY A 90 -0.40 -2.65 2.61
N ARG A 91 -1.42 -2.84 1.77
CA ARG A 91 -2.24 -1.73 1.24
C ARG A 91 -3.17 -1.17 2.34
N PRO A 92 -3.33 0.16 2.45
CA PRO A 92 -4.32 0.76 3.35
C PRO A 92 -5.74 0.24 3.10
N ARG A 93 -6.52 0.02 4.16
CA ARG A 93 -7.94 -0.34 4.08
C ARG A 93 -8.79 0.91 3.84
N GLU A 94 -9.88 0.73 3.10
CA GLU A 94 -10.94 1.73 2.94
C GLU A 94 -11.79 1.75 4.20
N SER A 95 -11.35 2.54 5.19
CA SER A 95 -12.00 2.65 6.49
C SER A 95 -11.75 4.04 7.05
N ASP A 96 -12.68 4.55 7.86
CA ASP A 96 -12.50 5.83 8.55
C ASP A 96 -11.69 5.74 9.85
N VAL A 97 -11.31 4.53 10.25
CA VAL A 97 -10.43 4.29 11.41
C VAL A 97 -9.04 4.90 11.15
N THR A 98 -8.52 5.60 12.15
CA THR A 98 -7.18 6.19 12.12
C THR A 98 -6.55 6.16 13.50
N GLN A 99 -5.21 6.02 13.54
CA GLN A 99 -4.35 6.17 14.71
C GLN A 99 -3.67 7.55 14.73
N GLY A 100 -4.22 8.49 13.95
CA GLY A 100 -3.73 9.85 13.80
C GLY A 100 -2.83 10.04 12.59
N ARG A 101 -2.07 11.14 12.60
CA ARG A 101 -1.16 11.49 11.51
C ARG A 101 0.29 11.18 11.87
N PHE A 102 1.07 10.83 10.87
CA PHE A 102 2.51 10.67 10.96
C PHE A 102 3.21 11.34 9.77
N LEU A 103 4.49 11.64 9.95
CA LEU A 103 5.37 12.16 8.90
C LEU A 103 6.27 11.05 8.40
N ALA A 104 6.27 10.81 7.10
CA ALA A 104 7.21 9.92 6.46
C ALA A 104 8.33 10.75 5.83
N ARG A 105 9.54 10.64 6.36
CA ARG A 105 10.75 11.26 5.81
C ARG A 105 11.38 10.33 4.79
N VAL A 106 11.23 10.66 3.52
CA VAL A 106 11.79 9.90 2.39
C VAL A 106 13.04 10.62 1.89
N PRO A 107 14.20 9.96 1.75
CA PRO A 107 15.40 10.59 1.23
C PRO A 107 15.20 11.06 -0.22
N GLY A 108 15.71 12.25 -0.54
CA GLY A 108 15.61 12.85 -1.87
C GLY A 108 14.23 13.42 -2.21
N PHE A 109 13.93 13.45 -3.51
CA PHE A 109 12.76 14.11 -4.08
C PHE A 109 11.64 13.10 -4.42
N LEU A 110 10.41 13.42 -4.01
CA LEU A 110 9.19 12.81 -4.56
C LEU A 110 8.38 13.87 -5.31
N ASP A 111 7.95 13.55 -6.52
CA ASP A 111 7.18 14.46 -7.37
C ASP A 111 5.76 14.71 -6.79
N PRO A 112 5.42 15.94 -6.38
CA PRO A 112 4.10 16.27 -5.86
C PRO A 112 2.96 16.05 -6.85
N ALA A 113 3.23 16.03 -8.17
CA ALA A 113 2.22 15.71 -9.19
C ALA A 113 1.85 14.22 -9.20
N VAL A 114 2.71 13.35 -8.66
CA VAL A 114 2.48 11.91 -8.54
C VAL A 114 2.00 11.55 -7.13
N TYR A 115 2.64 12.10 -6.11
CA TYR A 115 2.34 11.90 -4.68
C TYR A 115 1.30 12.92 -4.18
N VAL A 116 0.19 13.03 -4.90
CA VAL A 116 -0.87 13.98 -4.56
C VAL A 116 -1.67 13.53 -3.34
N ALA A 117 -2.30 14.49 -2.67
CA ALA A 117 -3.24 14.22 -1.58
C ALA A 117 -4.37 13.28 -2.05
N GLY A 118 -4.82 12.40 -1.16
CA GLY A 118 -5.82 11.37 -1.46
C GLY A 118 -5.24 10.05 -2.00
N ARG A 119 -3.97 10.03 -2.43
CA ARG A 119 -3.29 8.77 -2.81
C ARG A 119 -2.98 7.92 -1.58
N GLU A 120 -2.94 6.62 -1.78
CA GLU A 120 -2.59 5.67 -0.74
C GLU A 120 -1.09 5.37 -0.77
N ILE A 121 -0.48 5.38 0.40
CA ILE A 121 0.94 5.07 0.58
C ILE A 121 1.14 4.12 1.76
N THR A 122 2.10 3.23 1.62
CA THR A 122 2.63 2.42 2.72
C THR A 122 4.13 2.65 2.82
N VAL A 123 4.63 2.78 4.03
CA VAL A 123 6.05 2.97 4.32
C VAL A 123 6.52 1.94 5.33
N SER A 124 7.77 1.53 5.20
CA SER A 124 8.51 0.80 6.22
C SER A 124 9.78 1.58 6.54
N GLY A 125 10.10 1.63 7.82
CA GLY A 125 11.19 2.46 8.32
C GLY A 125 11.31 2.41 9.82
N ARG A 126 11.97 3.42 10.39
CA ARG A 126 12.21 3.52 11.84
C ARG A 126 11.59 4.77 12.43
N VAL A 127 11.05 4.65 13.63
CA VAL A 127 10.58 5.80 14.41
C VAL A 127 11.76 6.70 14.73
N ALA A 128 11.72 7.94 14.27
CA ALA A 128 12.76 8.94 14.52
C ALA A 128 12.47 9.77 15.78
N GLY A 129 11.18 9.99 16.09
CA GLY A 129 10.73 10.78 17.24
C GLY A 129 9.46 11.58 16.92
N LEU A 130 9.24 12.67 17.64
CA LEU A 130 8.15 13.61 17.39
C LEU A 130 8.63 14.87 16.68
N GLU A 131 7.79 15.39 15.79
CA GLU A 131 7.97 16.68 15.14
C GLU A 131 6.64 17.43 15.19
N SER A 132 6.62 18.60 15.84
CA SER A 132 5.42 19.43 15.89
C SER A 132 5.30 20.27 14.62
N ARG A 133 4.18 20.14 13.91
CA ARG A 133 3.87 20.93 12.72
C ARG A 133 2.41 21.35 12.72
N PRO A 134 2.08 22.51 12.13
CA PRO A 134 0.70 22.97 12.05
C PRO A 134 -0.17 22.06 11.16
N VAL A 135 -1.39 21.78 11.62
CA VAL A 135 -2.51 21.31 10.81
C VAL A 135 -3.57 22.41 10.86
N GLY A 136 -3.62 23.25 9.82
CA GLY A 136 -4.26 24.55 9.96
C GLY A 136 -3.56 25.35 11.07
N ASP A 137 -4.32 25.89 12.03
CA ASP A 137 -3.76 26.62 13.16
C ASP A 137 -3.38 25.72 14.36
N TYR A 138 -3.66 24.41 14.29
CA TYR A 138 -3.42 23.50 15.40
C TYR A 138 -2.00 22.92 15.36
N PRO A 139 -1.16 23.10 16.41
CA PRO A 139 0.17 22.51 16.47
C PRO A 139 0.08 21.00 16.74
N TYR A 140 0.21 20.18 15.70
CA TYR A 140 0.05 18.73 15.79
C TYR A 140 1.40 18.03 16.03
N PRO A 141 1.52 17.18 17.07
CA PRO A 141 2.73 16.40 17.32
C PRO A 141 2.74 15.14 16.43
N TYR A 142 3.35 15.26 15.26
CA TYR A 142 3.52 14.14 14.35
C TYR A 142 4.57 13.18 14.89
N VAL A 143 4.30 11.89 14.80
CA VAL A 143 5.37 10.89 14.86
C VAL A 143 6.08 10.87 13.52
N ARG A 144 7.40 10.99 13.52
CA ARG A 144 8.22 10.93 12.31
C ARG A 144 8.81 9.53 12.13
N VAL A 145 8.73 9.03 10.91
CA VAL A 145 9.38 7.79 10.47
C VAL A 145 10.43 8.16 9.43
N ASP A 146 11.67 7.75 9.67
CA ASP A 146 12.70 7.76 8.64
C ASP A 146 12.48 6.51 7.76
N VAL A 147 12.16 6.74 6.49
CA VAL A 147 11.66 5.70 5.58
C VAL A 147 12.82 4.98 4.90
N ASP A 148 12.83 3.66 5.03
CA ASP A 148 13.73 2.78 4.29
C ASP A 148 13.13 2.40 2.93
N VAL A 149 11.83 2.08 2.91
CA VAL A 149 11.10 1.65 1.71
C VAL A 149 9.68 2.21 1.74
N HIS A 150 9.18 2.68 0.60
CA HIS A 150 7.78 3.05 0.44
C HIS A 150 7.13 2.43 -0.80
N GLN A 151 5.81 2.33 -0.75
CA GLN A 151 4.95 1.88 -1.84
C GLN A 151 3.83 2.89 -2.04
N LEU A 152 3.81 3.53 -3.20
CA LEU A 152 2.64 4.28 -3.67
C LEU A 152 1.69 3.31 -4.38
N TRP A 153 0.43 3.28 -3.97
CA TRP A 153 -0.56 2.39 -4.57
C TRP A 153 -1.23 3.05 -5.78
N ALA A 154 -1.59 2.22 -6.76
CA ALA A 154 -2.43 2.65 -7.88
C ALA A 154 -3.81 3.08 -7.36
N VAL A 155 -4.41 4.08 -8.01
CA VAL A 155 -5.77 4.51 -7.70
C VAL A 155 -6.71 3.30 -7.85
N ARG A 156 -7.63 3.11 -6.89
CA ARG A 156 -8.63 2.05 -7.03
C ARG A 156 -9.54 2.38 -8.20
N GLU A 157 -9.72 1.42 -9.09
CA GLU A 157 -10.77 1.53 -10.08
C GLU A 157 -12.12 1.40 -9.37
N PRO A 158 -13.10 2.26 -9.68
CA PRO A 158 -14.44 2.06 -9.16
C PRO A 158 -14.92 0.68 -9.62
N VAL A 159 -15.50 -0.08 -8.68
CA VAL A 159 -16.14 -1.35 -9.01
C VAL A 159 -17.23 -1.05 -10.04
N ARG A 160 -16.99 -1.40 -11.30
CA ARG A 160 -18.02 -1.39 -12.33
C ARG A 160 -18.95 -2.54 -11.99
N ASP A 161 -20.13 -2.21 -11.49
CA ASP A 161 -21.18 -3.20 -11.27
C ASP A 161 -21.53 -3.84 -12.64
N PRO A 162 -21.21 -5.13 -12.86
CA PRO A 162 -21.48 -5.79 -14.13
C PRO A 162 -22.98 -5.93 -14.42
N TYR A 163 -23.85 -5.77 -13.41
CA TYR A 163 -25.29 -5.95 -13.52
C TYR A 163 -26.06 -4.69 -13.92
N TYR A 164 -25.40 -3.53 -14.00
CA TYR A 164 -26.03 -2.32 -14.53
C TYR A 164 -25.94 -2.30 -16.06
N SER A 165 -26.73 -3.14 -16.73
CA SER A 165 -26.95 -3.00 -18.17
C SER A 165 -28.00 -1.91 -18.41
N PRO A 166 -27.69 -0.82 -19.16
CA PRO A 166 -28.63 0.29 -19.44
C PRO A 166 -29.89 -0.11 -20.22
N TRP A 167 -30.01 -1.37 -20.64
CA TRP A 167 -31.03 -1.87 -21.55
C TRP A 167 -32.07 -2.79 -20.89
N TRP A 168 -32.06 -2.95 -19.57
CA TRP A 168 -33.10 -3.68 -18.86
C TRP A 168 -34.24 -2.74 -18.45
N TYR A 169 -34.99 -2.27 -19.46
CA TYR A 169 -36.36 -1.83 -19.25
C TYR A 169 -37.22 -3.10 -19.26
N ASP A 170 -37.45 -3.72 -18.10
CA ASP A 170 -38.41 -4.81 -17.96
C ASP A 170 -39.83 -4.20 -17.91
N PRO A 171 -40.69 -4.40 -18.92
CA PRO A 171 -42.03 -3.80 -18.95
C PRO A 171 -43.03 -4.40 -17.95
N TRP A 172 -42.64 -5.43 -17.19
CA TRP A 172 -43.51 -6.24 -16.35
C TRP A 172 -43.26 -6.07 -14.84
N TYR A 173 -42.34 -5.20 -14.42
CA TYR A 173 -42.11 -4.88 -13.01
C TYR A 173 -42.48 -3.42 -12.69
N PRO A 174 -43.75 -3.12 -12.34
CA PRO A 174 -44.13 -1.78 -11.94
C PRO A 174 -43.55 -1.49 -10.55
N TYR A 175 -42.57 -0.59 -10.51
CA TYR A 175 -42.25 0.23 -9.35
C TYR A 175 -42.26 -0.48 -7.99
N HIS A 176 -41.10 -1.02 -7.59
CA HIS A 176 -40.77 -1.08 -6.17
C HIS A 176 -39.84 0.09 -5.85
N PRO A 177 -40.24 1.07 -5.02
CA PRO A 177 -39.31 2.04 -4.45
C PRO A 177 -38.37 1.25 -3.55
N ILE A 178 -37.15 0.99 -4.00
CA ILE A 178 -36.10 0.49 -3.12
C ILE A 178 -35.72 1.65 -2.20
N TYR A 179 -36.44 1.75 -1.08
CA TYR A 179 -35.86 2.23 0.16
C TYR A 179 -34.71 1.27 0.51
N GLY A 180 -33.52 1.58 0.02
CA GLY A 180 -32.30 0.90 0.47
C GLY A 180 -32.10 1.25 1.93
N PRO A 181 -31.90 0.28 2.83
CA PRO A 181 -31.63 0.57 4.22
C PRO A 181 -30.27 1.28 4.27
N TRP A 182 -30.28 2.50 4.80
CA TRP A 182 -29.11 3.24 5.23
C TRP A 182 -28.10 2.29 5.88
N ARG A 183 -27.00 2.02 5.17
CA ARG A 183 -25.84 1.40 5.81
C ARG A 183 -25.25 2.45 6.74
N ARG A 184 -25.65 2.36 8.00
CA ARG A 184 -24.98 3.04 9.10
C ARG A 184 -23.52 2.58 9.10
N TYR A 185 -22.65 3.59 9.17
CA TYR A 185 -21.23 3.51 9.42
C TYR A 185 -20.89 2.64 10.64
#